data_AF-A0A941HJM4-F1
#
_entry.id   AF-A0A941HJM4-F1
#
_cell.length_a   1.000
_cell.length_b   1.000
_cell.length_c   1.000
_cell.angle_alpha   90.00
_cell.angle_beta   90.00
_cell.angle_gamma   90.00
#
_symmetry.space_group_name_H-M   'P 1'
#
loop_
_entity.id
_entity.type
_entity.pdbx_description
1 polymer ?
#
loop_
_entity_poly.entity_id
_entity_poly.type
_entity_poly.pdbx_seq_one_letter_code
_entity_poly.pdbx_strand_id
1 'polypeptide(L)'
;MRTIVLCIIFCTLIFSCKPQSESNTQDVSKSQAEPQKEVQISPILKDILEFAEINTKQNVDINNLLITKAVDSSGNTTPIHIEEAVQLYKDITKSKQVDRLPVFEILNTDKAILIVTGKGYMDVIWAKIMVDRLKKKILKVAFDHKGESEGYGASITLGSFENQFQDTDISFINPTFGLLQGGKNISKGNQQIDGISGATITSLATIEMMNTGLQQYAGYFRKTSNR
;
A
#
# COMPACT_ATOMS: atom_id res chain seq x y z
N MET A 1 71.75 81.17 -4.94
CA MET A 1 70.32 81.51 -5.05
C MET A 1 69.57 80.62 -4.08
N ARG A 2 68.93 81.22 -3.07
CA ARG A 2 68.32 80.55 -1.92
C ARG A 2 66.79 80.62 -2.02
N THR A 3 66.19 79.47 -1.77
CA THR A 3 64.78 79.13 -1.62
C THR A 3 64.15 79.80 -0.39
N ILE A 4 62.82 80.03 -0.42
CA ILE A 4 61.80 80.09 0.67
C ILE A 4 60.46 80.39 -0.07
N VAL A 5 59.49 79.47 -0.23
CA VAL A 5 58.50 78.89 0.71
C VAL A 5 57.50 79.93 1.26
N LEU A 6 56.19 79.78 0.99
CA LEU A 6 55.13 79.50 2.00
C LEU A 6 53.69 79.63 1.41
N CYS A 7 52.82 78.75 1.91
CA CYS A 7 51.48 78.33 1.48
C CYS A 7 50.32 79.32 1.65
N ILE A 8 49.24 79.15 0.86
CA ILE A 8 47.83 79.36 1.26
C ILE A 8 46.92 78.28 0.63
N ILE A 9 45.88 77.92 1.39
CA ILE A 9 44.99 76.74 1.42
C ILE A 9 43.73 76.88 0.54
N PHE A 10 43.19 75.78 -0.03
CA PHE A 10 41.74 75.47 0.03
C PHE A 10 41.39 73.98 -0.27
N CYS A 11 40.46 73.46 0.52
CA CYS A 11 39.92 72.10 0.61
C CYS A 11 39.21 71.56 -0.64
N THR A 12 39.15 70.23 -0.82
CA THR A 12 37.95 69.41 -0.49
C THR A 12 38.16 67.90 -0.70
N LEU A 13 37.35 67.16 0.07
CA LEU A 13 37.30 65.73 0.38
C LEU A 13 37.17 64.79 -0.84
N ILE A 14 37.70 63.56 -0.72
CA ILE A 14 36.94 62.29 -0.80
C ILE A 14 37.72 61.21 -0.04
N PHE A 15 36.98 60.41 0.73
CA PHE A 15 37.41 59.32 1.58
C PHE A 15 38.19 58.22 0.83
N SER A 16 39.22 57.74 1.51
CA SER A 16 40.09 56.63 1.14
C SER A 16 39.57 55.34 1.76
N CYS A 17 39.46 54.27 0.98
CA CYS A 17 39.84 52.91 1.39
C CYS A 17 40.08 52.04 0.15
N LYS A 18 41.24 51.37 0.13
CA LYS A 18 41.83 50.69 -1.03
C LYS A 18 41.06 49.44 -1.49
N PRO A 19 41.13 49.11 -2.79
CA PRO A 19 40.62 47.86 -3.37
C PRO A 19 41.65 46.72 -3.22
N GLN A 20 41.16 45.49 -2.99
CA GLN A 20 41.91 44.26 -3.31
C GLN A 20 41.41 43.72 -4.65
N SER A 21 42.37 43.32 -5.46
CA SER A 21 42.35 42.97 -6.89
C SER A 21 41.57 41.69 -7.23
N GLU A 22 40.84 41.75 -8.34
CA GLU A 22 40.42 40.65 -9.24
C GLU A 22 41.67 39.96 -9.84
N SER A 23 41.72 38.75 -10.40
CA SER A 23 40.77 37.88 -11.13
C SER A 23 41.41 36.49 -11.32
N ASN A 24 40.60 35.42 -11.43
CA ASN A 24 40.61 34.41 -12.50
C ASN A 24 39.98 33.06 -12.11
N THR A 25 38.83 32.81 -12.74
CA THR A 25 38.28 31.57 -13.34
C THR A 25 38.76 30.19 -12.86
N GLN A 26 37.84 29.39 -12.31
CA GLN A 26 37.36 28.06 -12.79
C GLN A 26 36.86 27.16 -11.64
N ASP A 27 35.69 26.55 -11.88
CA ASP A 27 35.18 25.26 -11.40
C ASP A 27 35.32 24.86 -9.92
N VAL A 28 34.18 24.75 -9.23
CA VAL A 28 33.49 23.47 -8.95
C VAL A 28 32.22 23.82 -8.18
N SER A 29 31.09 23.65 -8.83
CA SER A 29 29.75 23.65 -8.24
C SER A 29 29.69 22.58 -7.15
N LYS A 30 29.67 23.02 -5.88
CA LYS A 30 29.21 22.19 -4.75
C LYS A 30 27.71 21.95 -4.94
N SER A 31 27.35 20.91 -5.69
CA SER A 31 26.05 20.27 -5.53
C SER A 31 26.04 19.64 -4.14
N GLN A 32 25.35 20.28 -3.21
CA GLN A 32 24.97 19.65 -1.96
C GLN A 32 24.00 18.51 -2.33
N ALA A 33 24.49 17.28 -2.31
CA ALA A 33 23.61 16.12 -2.31
C ALA A 33 22.74 16.22 -1.06
N GLU A 34 21.42 16.35 -1.25
CA GLU A 34 20.47 16.13 -0.17
C GLU A 34 20.73 14.74 0.41
N PRO A 35 20.80 14.60 1.74
CA PRO A 35 20.97 13.29 2.36
C PRO A 35 19.76 12.42 1.97
N GLN A 36 20.02 11.34 1.22
CA GLN A 36 19.03 10.32 0.93
C GLN A 36 18.56 9.74 2.26
N LYS A 37 17.36 10.13 2.66
CA LYS A 37 16.69 9.62 3.85
C LYS A 37 16.44 8.13 3.63
N GLU A 38 17.17 7.29 4.34
CA GLU A 38 16.97 5.84 4.34
C GLU A 38 15.49 5.56 4.65
N VAL A 39 14.75 5.04 3.69
CA VAL A 39 13.30 4.83 3.80
C VAL A 39 13.06 3.72 4.81
N GLN A 40 12.71 4.07 6.05
CA GLN A 40 12.25 3.10 7.03
C GLN A 40 10.91 2.52 6.55
N ILE A 41 10.96 1.30 6.00
CA ILE A 41 9.79 0.58 5.48
C ILE A 41 8.74 0.44 6.59
N SER A 42 7.52 0.91 6.34
CA SER A 42 6.44 0.81 7.33
C SER A 42 6.10 -0.68 7.61
N PRO A 43 5.58 -1.02 8.81
CA PRO A 43 5.20 -2.41 9.12
C PRO A 43 4.19 -3.01 8.14
N ILE A 44 3.20 -2.23 7.69
CA ILE A 44 2.22 -2.66 6.69
C ILE A 44 2.90 -2.99 5.36
N LEU A 45 3.83 -2.14 4.94
CA LEU A 45 4.53 -2.37 3.68
C LEU A 45 5.46 -3.59 3.75
N LYS A 46 6.13 -3.80 4.89
CA LYS A 46 6.89 -5.03 5.13
C LYS A 46 6.01 -6.27 5.05
N ASP A 47 4.85 -6.24 5.69
CA ASP A 47 3.85 -7.32 5.67
C ASP A 47 3.32 -7.61 4.25
N ILE A 48 3.05 -6.57 3.45
CA ILE A 48 2.68 -6.72 2.03
C ILE A 48 3.78 -7.41 1.22
N LEU A 49 5.04 -7.00 1.41
CA LEU A 49 6.19 -7.57 0.68
C LEU A 49 6.46 -9.03 1.09
N GLU A 50 6.31 -9.34 2.37
CA GLU A 50 6.41 -10.72 2.89
C GLU A 50 5.27 -11.59 2.35
N PHE A 51 4.03 -11.09 2.38
CA PHE A 51 2.88 -11.81 1.82
C PHE A 51 3.02 -12.08 0.31
N ALA A 52 3.61 -11.13 -0.41
CA ALA A 52 4.00 -11.23 -1.82
C ALA A 52 5.19 -12.15 -2.10
N GLU A 53 5.84 -12.69 -1.07
CA GLU A 53 7.04 -13.53 -1.16
C GLU A 53 8.23 -12.80 -1.84
N ILE A 54 8.28 -11.47 -1.69
CA ILE A 54 9.35 -10.64 -2.21
C ILE A 54 10.45 -10.53 -1.15
N ASN A 55 11.57 -11.22 -1.41
CA ASN A 55 12.75 -11.15 -0.56
C ASN A 55 13.42 -9.78 -0.67
N THR A 56 13.16 -8.91 0.30
CA THR A 56 13.90 -7.65 0.45
C THR A 56 15.22 -7.90 1.17
N LYS A 57 16.23 -8.37 0.43
CA LYS A 57 17.63 -8.19 0.88
C LYS A 57 17.91 -6.68 0.86
N GLN A 58 18.57 -6.16 1.89
CA GLN A 58 18.68 -4.73 2.22
C GLN A 58 18.88 -3.80 1.00
N ASN A 59 18.25 -2.61 1.05
CA ASN A 59 18.42 -1.47 0.13
C ASN A 59 17.72 -1.56 -1.25
N VAL A 60 16.51 -2.15 -1.31
CA VAL A 60 15.68 -2.13 -2.53
C VAL A 60 14.73 -0.93 -2.52
N ASP A 61 14.73 -0.15 -3.61
CA ASP A 61 13.71 0.86 -3.86
C ASP A 61 12.36 0.18 -4.10
N ILE A 62 11.43 0.38 -3.17
CA ILE A 62 10.13 -0.30 -3.17
C ILE A 62 9.28 0.12 -4.37
N ASN A 63 9.52 1.31 -4.93
CA ASN A 63 8.84 1.75 -6.16
C ASN A 63 9.21 0.87 -7.36
N ASN A 64 10.32 0.12 -7.29
CA ASN A 64 10.71 -0.87 -8.29
C ASN A 64 10.15 -2.28 -8.00
N LEU A 65 9.37 -2.44 -6.93
CA LEU A 65 8.74 -3.72 -6.56
C LEU A 65 7.23 -3.70 -6.74
N LEU A 66 6.59 -2.56 -6.47
CA LEU A 66 5.14 -2.43 -6.44
C LEU A 66 4.65 -1.24 -7.26
N ILE A 67 3.52 -1.42 -7.93
CA ILE A 67 2.69 -0.33 -8.44
C ILE A 67 1.45 -0.23 -7.56
N THR A 68 1.19 0.95 -7.00
CA THR A 68 0.02 1.19 -6.14
C THR A 68 -1.09 1.93 -6.87
N LYS A 69 -2.33 1.48 -6.66
CA LYS A 69 -3.54 2.10 -7.20
C LYS A 69 -4.60 2.22 -6.13
N ALA A 70 -5.52 3.17 -6.30
CA ALA A 70 -6.79 3.20 -5.60
C ALA A 70 -7.92 2.77 -6.53
N VAL A 71 -8.92 2.08 -5.99
CA VAL A 71 -10.17 1.71 -6.67
C VAL A 71 -11.33 2.43 -5.99
N ASP A 72 -12.04 3.28 -6.73
CA ASP A 72 -13.22 3.97 -6.22
C ASP A 72 -14.48 3.07 -6.22
N SER A 73 -15.59 3.57 -5.66
CA SER A 73 -16.88 2.87 -5.61
C SER A 73 -17.49 2.54 -6.98
N SER A 74 -17.02 3.21 -8.06
CA SER A 74 -17.42 2.93 -9.45
C SER A 74 -16.51 1.90 -10.12
N GLY A 75 -15.49 1.41 -9.43
CA GLY A 75 -14.50 0.48 -9.94
C GLY A 75 -13.44 1.13 -10.83
N ASN A 76 -13.30 2.47 -10.79
CA ASN A 76 -12.22 3.15 -11.49
C ASN A 76 -10.92 3.10 -10.70
N THR A 77 -9.82 2.96 -11.44
CA THR A 77 -8.48 2.82 -10.89
C THR A 77 -7.69 4.11 -11.11
N THR A 78 -7.09 4.65 -10.07
CA THR A 78 -6.14 5.77 -10.15
C THR A 78 -4.79 5.36 -9.59
N PRO A 79 -3.67 5.63 -10.28
CA PRO A 79 -2.33 5.49 -9.68
C PRO A 79 -2.22 6.40 -8.46
N ILE A 80 -1.64 5.89 -7.37
CA ILE A 80 -1.40 6.63 -6.13
C ILE A 80 0.01 6.33 -5.61
N HIS A 81 0.52 7.16 -4.71
CA HIS A 81 1.78 6.91 -4.01
C HIS A 81 1.64 5.76 -2.99
N ILE A 82 2.75 5.10 -2.69
CA ILE A 82 2.77 3.93 -1.81
C ILE A 82 2.35 4.27 -0.39
N GLU A 83 2.68 5.47 0.09
CA GLU A 83 2.29 5.99 1.40
C GLU A 83 0.77 6.15 1.51
N GLU A 84 0.12 6.60 0.43
CA GLU A 84 -1.34 6.72 0.38
C GLU A 84 -2.00 5.33 0.41
N ALA A 85 -1.47 4.36 -0.34
CA ALA A 85 -1.98 2.99 -0.33
C ALA A 85 -1.85 2.33 1.05
N VAL A 86 -0.71 2.53 1.73
CA VAL A 86 -0.48 2.08 3.11
C VAL A 86 -1.45 2.76 4.08
N GLN A 87 -1.72 4.05 3.90
CA GLN A 87 -2.65 4.78 4.75
C GLN A 87 -4.09 4.29 4.55
N LEU A 88 -4.51 4.03 3.30
CA LEU A 88 -5.81 3.41 3.01
C LEU A 88 -5.95 2.03 3.65
N TYR A 89 -4.94 1.15 3.54
CA TYR A 89 -4.90 -0.14 4.24
C TYR A 89 -5.14 0.05 5.73
N LYS A 90 -4.41 0.98 6.35
CA LYS A 90 -4.48 1.23 7.80
C LYS A 90 -5.86 1.74 8.21
N ASP A 91 -6.49 2.56 7.38
CA ASP A 91 -7.78 3.15 7.69
C ASP A 91 -8.92 2.13 7.57
N ILE A 92 -8.91 1.27 6.55
CA ILE A 92 -9.94 0.22 6.40
C ILE A 92 -9.86 -0.83 7.51
N THR A 93 -8.65 -1.24 7.92
CA THR A 93 -8.45 -2.20 9.03
C THR A 93 -8.74 -1.61 10.41
N LYS A 94 -8.96 -0.29 10.49
CA LYS A 94 -9.45 0.40 11.69
C LYS A 94 -10.92 0.79 11.59
N SER A 95 -11.66 0.22 10.63
CA SER A 95 -13.08 0.50 10.39
C SER A 95 -13.37 1.97 10.11
N LYS A 96 -12.41 2.73 9.57
CA LYS A 96 -12.67 4.10 9.12
C LYS A 96 -13.38 4.05 7.77
N GLN A 97 -14.25 5.02 7.55
CA GLN A 97 -14.86 5.21 6.25
C GLN A 97 -13.79 5.69 5.24
N VAL A 98 -13.68 4.97 4.13
CA VAL A 98 -12.84 5.35 2.99
C VAL A 98 -13.71 5.42 1.73
N ASP A 99 -13.32 6.25 0.78
CA ASP A 99 -13.99 6.41 -0.52
C ASP A 99 -13.38 5.51 -1.61
N ARG A 100 -12.22 4.93 -1.34
CA ARG A 100 -11.43 4.14 -2.27
C ARG A 100 -10.66 3.02 -1.56
N LEU A 101 -10.32 1.97 -2.29
CA LEU A 101 -9.61 0.80 -1.78
C LEU A 101 -8.21 0.67 -2.41
N PRO A 102 -7.18 0.25 -1.65
CA PRO A 102 -5.83 0.11 -2.19
C PRO A 102 -5.66 -1.18 -2.99
N VAL A 103 -4.85 -1.12 -4.04
CA VAL A 103 -4.35 -2.26 -4.81
C VAL A 103 -2.83 -2.16 -4.88
N PHE A 104 -2.15 -3.26 -4.57
CA PHE A 104 -0.70 -3.38 -4.67
C PHE A 104 -0.36 -4.38 -5.78
N GLU A 105 -0.04 -3.90 -6.99
CA GLU A 105 0.39 -4.75 -8.08
C GLU A 105 1.87 -5.08 -7.95
N ILE A 106 2.23 -6.34 -8.10
CA ILE A 106 3.62 -6.79 -8.06
C ILE A 106 4.23 -6.56 -9.44
N LEU A 107 5.26 -5.72 -9.50
CA LEU A 107 5.89 -5.31 -10.75
C LEU A 107 6.44 -6.54 -11.51
N ASN A 108 6.36 -6.50 -12.84
CA ASN A 108 6.81 -7.58 -13.74
C ASN A 108 6.08 -8.93 -13.53
N THR A 109 4.91 -8.92 -12.90
CA THR A 109 4.04 -10.09 -12.76
C THR A 109 2.59 -9.73 -13.05
N ASP A 110 1.73 -10.73 -13.15
CA ASP A 110 0.27 -10.58 -13.17
C ASP A 110 -0.37 -10.71 -11.79
N LYS A 111 0.42 -10.50 -10.73
CA LYS A 111 -0.08 -10.61 -9.37
C LYS A 111 -0.43 -9.25 -8.79
N ALA A 112 -1.48 -9.21 -7.99
CA ALA A 112 -1.84 -8.06 -7.18
C ALA A 112 -2.33 -8.50 -5.81
N ILE A 113 -2.13 -7.65 -4.80
CA ILE A 113 -2.71 -7.82 -3.47
C ILE A 113 -3.87 -6.85 -3.31
N LEU A 114 -5.02 -7.39 -2.94
CA LEU A 114 -6.26 -6.68 -2.64
C LEU A 114 -6.54 -6.76 -1.15
N ILE A 115 -7.12 -5.71 -0.59
CA ILE A 115 -7.54 -5.68 0.82
C ILE A 115 -9.05 -5.60 0.89
N VAL A 116 -9.67 -6.50 1.64
CA VAL A 116 -11.11 -6.48 1.92
C VAL A 116 -11.34 -6.45 3.42
N THR A 117 -12.42 -5.81 3.84
CA THR A 117 -12.80 -5.71 5.24
C THR A 117 -14.27 -6.06 5.42
N GLY A 118 -14.60 -6.56 6.61
CA GLY A 118 -15.94 -6.96 6.99
C GLY A 118 -16.14 -6.84 8.48
N LYS A 119 -17.39 -7.00 8.92
CA LYS A 119 -17.73 -7.02 10.34
C LYS A 119 -17.82 -8.45 10.82
N GLY A 120 -16.88 -8.88 11.66
CA GLY A 120 -16.91 -10.15 12.36
C GLY A 120 -17.98 -10.18 13.47
N TYR A 121 -17.87 -11.15 14.36
CA TYR A 121 -18.78 -11.24 15.50
C TYR A 121 -18.50 -10.15 16.54
N MET A 122 -17.22 -9.94 16.85
CA MET A 122 -16.76 -8.99 17.88
C MET A 122 -16.37 -7.64 17.27
N ASP A 123 -15.57 -7.65 16.21
CA ASP A 123 -15.00 -6.44 15.61
C ASP A 123 -14.69 -6.66 14.12
N VAL A 124 -13.97 -5.73 13.50
CA VAL A 124 -13.53 -5.83 12.12
C VAL A 124 -12.64 -7.05 11.88
N ILE A 125 -12.94 -7.73 10.78
CA ILE A 125 -12.10 -8.74 10.15
C ILE A 125 -11.63 -8.19 8.80
N TRP A 126 -10.48 -8.65 8.32
CA TRP A 126 -9.99 -8.28 7.01
C TRP A 126 -9.23 -9.43 6.36
N ALA A 127 -9.00 -9.30 5.06
CA ALA A 127 -8.16 -10.23 4.32
C ALA A 127 -7.20 -9.47 3.39
N LYS A 128 -5.95 -9.95 3.37
CA LYS A 128 -5.01 -9.72 2.27
C LYS A 128 -5.21 -10.85 1.26
N ILE A 129 -5.47 -10.50 0.01
CA ILE A 129 -5.78 -11.48 -1.04
C ILE A 129 -4.83 -11.25 -2.20
N MET A 130 -3.92 -12.20 -2.44
CA MET A 130 -3.10 -12.20 -3.64
C MET A 130 -3.86 -12.88 -4.76
N VAL A 131 -3.97 -12.22 -5.91
CA VAL A 131 -4.71 -12.68 -7.08
C VAL A 131 -3.83 -12.72 -8.32
N ASP A 132 -4.14 -13.62 -9.25
CA ASP A 132 -3.78 -13.49 -10.66
C ASP A 132 -4.82 -12.58 -11.33
N ARG A 133 -4.41 -11.38 -11.71
CA ARG A 133 -5.30 -10.32 -12.21
C ARG A 133 -5.84 -10.61 -13.61
N LEU A 134 -5.13 -11.41 -14.41
CA LEU A 134 -5.57 -11.79 -15.76
C LEU A 134 -6.56 -12.95 -15.70
N LYS A 135 -6.25 -13.96 -14.88
CA LYS A 135 -7.10 -15.14 -14.70
C LYS A 135 -8.28 -14.91 -13.76
N LYS A 136 -8.29 -13.80 -13.00
CA LYS A 136 -9.27 -13.51 -11.94
C LYS A 136 -9.30 -14.62 -10.90
N LYS A 137 -8.13 -15.07 -10.47
CA LYS A 137 -7.96 -16.24 -9.61
C LYS A 137 -7.28 -15.86 -8.30
N ILE A 138 -7.74 -16.41 -7.18
CA ILE A 138 -7.10 -16.25 -5.88
C ILE A 138 -5.90 -17.19 -5.79
N LEU A 139 -4.74 -16.63 -5.46
CA LEU A 139 -3.48 -17.38 -5.29
C LEU A 139 -3.18 -17.65 -3.83
N LYS A 140 -3.49 -16.68 -2.95
CA LYS A 140 -3.20 -16.75 -1.52
C LYS A 140 -4.14 -15.80 -0.77
N VAL A 141 -4.55 -16.20 0.42
CA VAL A 141 -5.30 -15.35 1.35
C VAL A 141 -4.60 -15.39 2.70
N ALA A 142 -4.55 -14.24 3.38
CA ALA A 142 -4.29 -14.18 4.81
C ALA A 142 -5.40 -13.37 5.47
N PHE A 143 -6.09 -13.97 6.44
CA PHE A 143 -7.11 -13.29 7.23
C PHE A 143 -6.51 -12.74 8.51
N ASP A 144 -7.15 -11.73 9.07
CA ASP A 144 -6.78 -11.15 10.36
C ASP A 144 -8.01 -10.44 10.95
N HIS A 145 -7.93 -10.09 12.23
CA HIS A 145 -9.05 -9.57 13.00
C HIS A 145 -8.59 -8.65 14.12
N LYS A 146 -9.46 -7.73 14.53
CA LYS A 146 -9.17 -6.81 15.63
C LYS A 146 -9.44 -7.43 17.01
N GLY A 147 -10.38 -8.36 17.13
CA GLY A 147 -10.80 -8.85 18.44
C GLY A 147 -11.68 -10.10 18.45
N GLU A 148 -11.64 -10.93 17.40
CA GLU A 148 -12.28 -12.24 17.46
C GLU A 148 -11.64 -13.10 18.55
N SER A 149 -12.42 -14.01 19.16
CA SER A 149 -11.94 -14.81 20.29
C SER A 149 -11.05 -15.99 19.83
N GLU A 150 -9.93 -16.17 20.54
CA GLU A 150 -8.99 -17.29 20.35
C GLU A 150 -9.68 -18.65 20.45
N GLY A 151 -9.32 -19.58 19.56
CA GLY A 151 -9.95 -20.90 19.46
C GLY A 151 -11.37 -20.91 18.86
N TYR A 152 -11.93 -19.73 18.55
CA TYR A 152 -13.21 -19.56 17.85
C TYR A 152 -13.00 -18.70 16.60
N GLY A 153 -13.58 -17.51 16.54
CA GLY A 153 -13.52 -16.63 15.37
C GLY A 153 -12.10 -16.24 14.94
N ALA A 154 -11.14 -16.18 15.88
CA ALA A 154 -9.75 -15.90 15.56
C ALA A 154 -9.12 -16.98 14.65
N SER A 155 -9.71 -18.18 14.63
CA SER A 155 -9.22 -19.30 13.83
C SER A 155 -9.35 -19.08 12.32
N ILE A 156 -9.95 -17.97 11.87
CA ILE A 156 -9.92 -17.57 10.45
C ILE A 156 -8.49 -17.34 9.97
N THR A 157 -7.56 -17.00 10.87
CA THR A 157 -6.13 -16.76 10.58
C THR A 157 -5.32 -18.05 10.42
N LEU A 158 -5.93 -19.22 10.64
CA LEU A 158 -5.24 -20.48 10.52
C LEU A 158 -5.16 -20.92 9.06
N GLY A 159 -4.01 -21.46 8.67
CA GLY A 159 -3.80 -22.01 7.32
C GLY A 159 -4.84 -23.07 6.92
N SER A 160 -5.39 -23.84 7.86
CA SER A 160 -6.48 -24.80 7.58
C SER A 160 -7.77 -24.14 7.07
N PHE A 161 -8.03 -22.89 7.46
CA PHE A 161 -9.15 -22.10 6.96
C PHE A 161 -8.74 -21.33 5.69
N GLU A 162 -7.60 -20.62 5.72
CA GLU A 162 -7.10 -19.82 4.60
C GLU A 162 -6.87 -20.62 3.32
N ASN A 163 -6.32 -21.83 3.43
CA ASN A 163 -5.99 -22.66 2.26
C ASN A 163 -7.23 -23.09 1.48
N GLN A 164 -8.43 -23.05 2.09
CA GLN A 164 -9.68 -23.38 1.40
C GLN A 164 -10.09 -22.33 0.36
N PHE A 165 -9.47 -21.14 0.35
CA PHE A 165 -9.75 -20.07 -0.61
C PHE A 165 -8.76 -20.02 -1.79
N GLN A 166 -7.67 -20.78 -1.70
CA GLN A 166 -6.63 -20.80 -2.74
C GLN A 166 -7.15 -21.45 -4.01
N ASP A 167 -6.55 -21.09 -5.13
CA ASP A 167 -6.86 -21.62 -6.46
C ASP A 167 -8.34 -21.49 -6.88
N THR A 168 -9.05 -20.50 -6.34
CA THR A 168 -10.45 -20.23 -6.63
C THR A 168 -10.62 -19.14 -7.68
N ASP A 169 -11.45 -19.39 -8.70
CA ASP A 169 -11.84 -18.38 -9.68
C ASP A 169 -12.89 -17.42 -9.09
N ILE A 170 -12.62 -16.13 -9.20
CA ILE A 170 -13.50 -15.08 -8.70
C ILE A 170 -14.69 -14.90 -9.65
N SER A 171 -15.90 -15.07 -9.12
CA SER A 171 -17.13 -14.73 -9.82
C SER A 171 -17.64 -13.35 -9.44
N PHE A 172 -17.95 -12.53 -10.45
CA PHE A 172 -18.58 -11.21 -10.30
C PHE A 172 -20.07 -11.22 -10.67
N ILE A 173 -20.66 -12.41 -10.77
CA ILE A 173 -22.07 -12.63 -11.15
C ILE A 173 -22.78 -13.39 -10.04
N ASN A 174 -22.16 -14.46 -9.53
CA ASN A 174 -22.66 -15.26 -8.44
C ASN A 174 -21.70 -15.19 -7.24
N PRO A 175 -22.14 -15.52 -6.02
CA PRO A 175 -21.22 -15.68 -4.89
C PRO A 175 -20.11 -16.69 -5.23
N THR A 176 -18.86 -16.25 -5.05
CA THR A 176 -17.70 -17.13 -5.24
C THR A 176 -17.69 -18.19 -4.15
N PHE A 177 -17.93 -17.77 -2.91
CA PHE A 177 -17.84 -18.61 -1.73
C PHE A 177 -19.20 -18.85 -1.05
N GLY A 178 -19.43 -20.07 -0.60
CA GLY A 178 -20.51 -20.47 0.30
C GLY A 178 -19.95 -21.06 1.59
N LEU A 179 -20.80 -21.18 2.62
CA LEU A 179 -20.43 -21.71 3.92
C LEU A 179 -21.09 -23.07 4.18
N LEU A 180 -20.26 -24.06 4.51
CA LEU A 180 -20.65 -25.30 5.18
C LEU A 180 -20.34 -25.19 6.67
N GLN A 181 -21.30 -25.50 7.53
CA GLN A 181 -21.09 -25.56 8.98
C GLN A 181 -21.60 -26.89 9.52
N GLY A 182 -20.69 -27.72 10.02
CA GLY A 182 -21.05 -29.05 10.56
C GLY A 182 -21.80 -29.92 9.55
N GLY A 183 -21.39 -29.87 8.28
CA GLY A 183 -22.03 -30.61 7.19
C GLY A 183 -23.33 -30.01 6.64
N LYS A 184 -23.77 -28.85 7.15
CA LYS A 184 -24.96 -28.14 6.64
C LYS A 184 -24.56 -26.95 5.78
N ASN A 185 -25.22 -26.80 4.62
CA ASN A 185 -25.10 -25.60 3.80
C ASN A 185 -25.80 -24.42 4.48
N ILE A 186 -25.01 -23.47 4.98
CA ILE A 186 -25.50 -22.21 5.56
C ILE A 186 -25.68 -21.16 4.48
N SER A 187 -24.79 -21.12 3.49
CA SER A 187 -24.91 -20.24 2.31
C SER A 187 -24.39 -20.93 1.04
N LYS A 188 -24.83 -20.45 -0.12
CA LYS A 188 -24.45 -21.02 -1.42
C LYS A 188 -23.38 -20.15 -2.08
N GLY A 189 -22.41 -20.82 -2.69
CA GLY A 189 -21.45 -20.23 -3.62
C GLY A 189 -20.83 -21.32 -4.49
N ASN A 190 -20.03 -20.91 -5.47
CA ASN A 190 -19.38 -21.84 -6.39
C ASN A 190 -18.40 -22.77 -5.66
N GLN A 191 -17.70 -22.24 -4.66
CA GLN A 191 -16.82 -22.97 -3.76
C GLN A 191 -17.38 -22.98 -2.35
N GLN A 192 -17.54 -24.16 -1.77
CA GLN A 192 -17.99 -24.31 -0.39
C GLN A 192 -16.80 -24.34 0.56
N ILE A 193 -16.88 -23.54 1.62
CA ILE A 193 -15.85 -23.42 2.66
C ILE A 193 -16.39 -24.03 3.95
N ASP A 194 -15.60 -24.91 4.56
CA ASP A 194 -15.88 -25.41 5.90
C ASP A 194 -15.62 -24.32 6.93
N GLY A 195 -16.69 -23.94 7.63
CA GLY A 195 -16.70 -22.98 8.72
C GLY A 195 -15.99 -23.49 9.96
N ILE A 196 -15.57 -22.56 10.79
CA ILE A 196 -14.88 -22.85 12.04
C ILE A 196 -15.89 -23.35 13.08
N SER A 197 -15.57 -24.47 13.72
CA SER A 197 -16.42 -25.04 14.78
C SER A 197 -16.63 -24.04 15.92
N GLY A 198 -17.87 -23.81 16.32
CA GLY A 198 -18.22 -22.85 17.37
C GLY A 198 -18.15 -21.37 16.96
N ALA A 199 -17.80 -21.05 15.72
CA ALA A 199 -17.66 -19.68 15.23
C ALA A 199 -18.44 -19.43 13.92
N THR A 200 -19.68 -19.91 13.85
CA THR A 200 -20.52 -19.79 12.65
C THR A 200 -20.72 -18.35 12.20
N ILE A 201 -20.90 -17.41 13.14
CA ILE A 201 -21.14 -15.99 12.81
C ILE A 201 -19.90 -15.38 12.15
N THR A 202 -18.72 -15.57 12.72
CA THR A 202 -17.46 -15.11 12.14
C THR A 202 -17.19 -15.79 10.80
N SER A 203 -17.45 -17.09 10.70
CA SER A 203 -17.28 -17.84 9.45
C SER A 203 -18.16 -17.27 8.34
N LEU A 204 -19.45 -17.02 8.62
CA LEU A 204 -20.37 -16.42 7.67
C LEU A 204 -19.96 -15.00 7.29
N ALA A 205 -19.57 -14.19 8.27
CA ALA A 205 -19.06 -12.83 8.05
C ALA A 205 -17.82 -12.82 7.14
N THR A 206 -16.91 -13.79 7.29
CA THR A 206 -15.74 -13.92 6.42
C THR A 206 -16.14 -14.26 4.98
N ILE A 207 -17.11 -15.16 4.78
CA ILE A 207 -17.61 -15.50 3.45
C ILE A 207 -18.31 -14.29 2.79
N GLU A 208 -19.10 -13.54 3.55
CA GLU A 208 -19.73 -12.31 3.09
C GLU A 208 -18.70 -11.23 2.76
N MET A 209 -17.70 -11.04 3.61
CA MET A 209 -16.57 -10.11 3.38
C MET A 209 -15.83 -10.45 2.08
N MET A 210 -15.51 -11.72 1.85
CA MET A 210 -14.81 -12.14 0.64
C MET A 210 -15.66 -11.88 -0.61
N ASN A 211 -16.92 -12.27 -0.61
CA ASN A 211 -17.80 -12.09 -1.77
C ASN A 211 -18.07 -10.61 -2.07
N THR A 212 -18.45 -9.83 -1.06
CA THR A 212 -18.81 -8.41 -1.23
C THR A 212 -17.58 -7.52 -1.42
N GLY A 213 -16.47 -7.83 -0.74
CA GLY A 213 -15.20 -7.13 -0.85
C GLY A 213 -14.59 -7.29 -2.23
N LEU A 214 -14.50 -8.52 -2.75
CA LEU A 214 -13.98 -8.77 -4.10
C LEU A 214 -14.84 -8.10 -5.18
N GLN A 215 -16.17 -8.05 -4.99
CA GLN A 215 -17.07 -7.37 -5.91
C GLN A 215 -16.73 -5.88 -6.10
N GLN A 216 -16.22 -5.20 -5.08
CA GLN A 216 -15.79 -3.80 -5.18
C GLN A 216 -14.61 -3.61 -6.14
N TYR A 217 -13.83 -4.67 -6.38
CA TYR A 217 -12.72 -4.67 -7.35
C TYR A 217 -13.14 -5.11 -8.76
N ALA A 218 -14.43 -5.36 -9.05
CA ALA A 218 -14.86 -5.86 -10.36
C ALA A 218 -14.40 -4.96 -11.52
N GLY A 219 -14.42 -3.64 -11.35
CA GLY A 219 -13.94 -2.69 -12.36
C GLY A 219 -12.43 -2.78 -12.62
N TYR A 220 -11.64 -3.03 -11.56
CA TYR A 220 -10.20 -3.27 -11.65
C TYR A 220 -9.89 -4.49 -12.54
N PHE A 221 -10.58 -5.62 -12.31
CA PHE A 221 -10.37 -6.83 -13.12
C PHE A 221 -10.83 -6.67 -14.57
N ARG A 222 -11.92 -5.93 -14.84
CA ARG A 222 -12.39 -5.69 -16.22
C ARG A 222 -11.39 -4.91 -17.06
N LYS A 223 -10.77 -3.86 -16.49
CA LYS A 223 -9.77 -3.04 -17.21
C LYS A 223 -8.49 -3.81 -17.49
N THR A 224 -8.18 -4.79 -16.65
CA THR A 224 -6.97 -5.59 -16.74
C THR A 224 -7.06 -6.70 -17.80
N SER A 225 -8.26 -7.25 -18.05
CA SER A 225 -8.48 -8.24 -19.12
C SER A 225 -8.40 -7.68 -20.55
N ASN A 226 -8.34 -6.36 -20.73
CA ASN A 226 -8.35 -5.69 -22.04
C ASN A 226 -6.94 -5.19 -22.47
N ARG A 227 -5.88 -5.65 -21.81
CA ARG A 227 -4.48 -5.41 -22.21
C ARG A 227 -3.91 -6.67 -22.84
#